data_AF-A0A951JDL1-F1
#
_entry.id   AF-A0A951JDL1-F1
#
_cell.length_a   1.000
_cell.length_b   1.000
_cell.length_c   1.000
_cell.angle_alpha   90.00
_cell.angle_beta   90.00
_cell.angle_gamma   90.00
#
_symmetry.space_group_name_H-M   'P 1'
#
loop_
_entity.id
_entity.type
_entity.pdbx_description
1 polymer ?
#
loop_
_entity_poly.entity_id
_entity_poly.type
_entity_poly.pdbx_seq_one_letter_code
_entity_poly.pdbx_strand_id
1 'polypeptide(L)'
;FDTFPMSARLSVVVAGVVMNLLLALGIYVAMPMAWGVPVVEPLRLAGLKAGALPEGAEGWRNVPTDARVLAVGDRRVDDAKALYLAVVGASPGPTELLLEGGRRLPVTVPTGDGPKLALVDALVPGVAPVVGGVAEGSAARAAGLRPGDRVTAVAGRPVTTWQGWRREMAAAGEGPVTVEVRRRGGSHALVVEGSAAGDLAALGVVRGLERVRPGPAEALEHAGRSFVGTVDLIRESWAILVMGRLSPRQLSGPVTIVDATVRIFRSGWEPFLSFVAFLSVNIALVNALPIPALDGGYLALLGLEAVRRRPLSQPVQAYLGRVGLIWLALVMGGTLINDVLRLTGH
;
A
#
# COMPACT_ATOMS: atom_id res chain seq x y z
N PHE A 1 -7.46 40.43 -13.87
CA PHE A 1 -6.58 39.83 -12.84
C PHE A 1 -5.64 40.88 -12.26
N ASP A 2 -4.97 41.68 -13.10
CA ASP A 2 -3.97 42.70 -12.66
C ASP A 2 -4.51 43.92 -11.91
N THR A 3 -5.82 44.14 -11.92
CA THR A 3 -6.48 45.26 -11.21
C THR A 3 -6.75 44.97 -9.74
N PHE A 4 -6.54 43.73 -9.29
CA PHE A 4 -6.80 43.32 -7.91
C PHE A 4 -5.55 43.47 -7.03
N PRO A 5 -5.74 43.73 -5.71
CA PRO A 5 -4.64 43.71 -4.75
C PRO A 5 -3.84 42.40 -4.80
N MET A 6 -2.54 42.46 -4.47
CA MET A 6 -1.66 41.29 -4.46
C MET A 6 -2.22 40.14 -3.61
N SER A 7 -2.84 40.44 -2.46
CA SER A 7 -3.49 39.45 -1.61
C SER A 7 -4.63 38.72 -2.31
N ALA A 8 -5.49 39.43 -3.05
CA ALA A 8 -6.59 38.82 -3.80
C ALA A 8 -6.08 37.93 -4.95
N ARG A 9 -5.03 38.36 -5.66
CA ARG A 9 -4.39 37.55 -6.72
C ARG A 9 -3.74 36.29 -6.13
N LEU A 10 -3.07 36.43 -4.99
CA LEU A 10 -2.48 35.31 -4.25
C LEU A 10 -3.55 34.31 -3.79
N SER A 11 -4.67 34.79 -3.23
CA SER A 11 -5.76 33.93 -2.78
C SER A 11 -6.35 33.09 -3.91
N VAL A 12 -6.55 33.66 -5.11
CA VAL A 12 -7.10 32.91 -6.26
C VAL A 12 -6.15 31.80 -6.72
N VAL A 13 -4.84 32.09 -6.78
CA VAL A 13 -3.83 31.12 -7.25
C VAL A 13 -3.64 30.00 -6.22
N VAL A 14 -3.61 30.35 -4.94
CA VAL A 14 -3.53 29.36 -3.85
C VAL A 14 -4.80 28.53 -3.74
N ALA A 15 -5.97 29.07 -4.10
CA ALA A 15 -7.23 28.33 -4.03
C ALA A 15 -7.22 27.05 -4.87
N GLY A 16 -6.63 27.05 -6.07
CA GLY A 16 -6.55 25.85 -6.92
C GLY A 16 -5.77 24.72 -6.25
N VAL A 17 -4.60 25.02 -5.69
CA VAL A 17 -3.78 24.06 -4.94
C VAL A 17 -4.50 23.60 -3.67
N VAL A 18 -5.03 24.55 -2.89
CA VAL A 18 -5.72 24.26 -1.63
C VAL A 18 -6.95 23.39 -1.84
N MET A 19 -7.74 23.62 -2.88
CA MET A 19 -8.94 22.81 -3.16
C MET A 19 -8.59 21.35 -3.48
N ASN A 20 -7.51 21.10 -4.21
CA ASN A 20 -7.03 19.74 -4.46
C ASN A 20 -6.55 19.05 -3.16
N LEU A 21 -5.86 19.80 -2.28
CA LEU A 21 -5.45 19.27 -0.98
C LEU A 21 -6.64 18.98 -0.06
N LEU A 22 -7.65 19.86 -0.04
CA LEU A 22 -8.88 19.68 0.73
C LEU A 22 -9.69 18.48 0.23
N LEU A 23 -9.77 18.29 -1.09
CA LEU A 23 -10.42 17.12 -1.69
C LEU A 23 -9.71 15.83 -1.27
N ALA A 24 -8.37 15.78 -1.40
CA ALA A 24 -7.59 14.62 -0.98
C ALA A 24 -7.78 14.31 0.51
N LEU A 25 -7.68 15.34 1.36
CA LEU A 25 -7.87 15.18 2.80
C LEU A 25 -9.28 14.70 3.15
N GLY A 26 -10.31 15.27 2.51
CA GLY A 26 -11.69 14.85 2.68
C GLY A 26 -11.89 13.37 2.32
N ILE A 27 -11.30 12.91 1.21
CA ILE A 27 -11.31 11.50 0.82
C ILE A 27 -10.59 10.64 1.85
N TYR A 28 -9.38 11.01 2.28
CA TYR A 28 -8.60 10.24 3.24
C TYR A 28 -9.23 10.16 4.64
N VAL A 29 -10.09 11.11 5.02
CA VAL A 29 -10.89 11.02 6.25
C VAL A 29 -12.14 10.16 6.04
N ALA A 30 -12.88 10.39 4.95
CA ALA A 30 -14.15 9.70 4.70
C ALA A 30 -13.97 8.20 4.47
N MET A 31 -12.90 7.79 3.78
CA MET A 31 -12.67 6.40 3.40
C MET A 31 -12.50 5.46 4.61
N PRO A 32 -11.60 5.72 5.58
CA PRO A 32 -11.51 4.98 6.83
C PRO A 32 -12.84 4.83 7.56
N MET A 33 -13.64 5.90 7.61
CA MET A 33 -14.92 5.88 8.32
C MET A 33 -15.97 5.02 7.61
N ALA A 34 -15.99 5.05 6.27
CA ALA A 34 -16.95 4.29 5.46
C ALA A 34 -16.57 2.81 5.34
N TRP A 35 -15.33 2.52 4.96
CA TRP A 35 -14.86 1.16 4.64
C TRP A 35 -14.00 0.52 5.73
N GLY A 36 -13.49 1.30 6.69
CA GLY A 36 -12.51 0.82 7.66
C GLY A 36 -11.10 0.85 7.10
N VAL A 37 -10.11 0.86 8.00
CA VAL A 37 -8.70 0.71 7.65
C VAL A 37 -8.27 -0.74 7.81
N PRO A 38 -7.44 -1.28 6.90
CA PRO A 38 -6.88 -2.60 7.08
C PRO A 38 -6.04 -2.61 8.37
N VAL A 39 -6.26 -3.61 9.22
CA VAL A 39 -5.44 -3.85 10.40
C VAL A 39 -4.10 -4.39 9.92
N VAL A 40 -3.05 -3.61 10.15
CA VAL A 40 -1.68 -4.09 9.96
C VAL A 40 -1.34 -4.91 11.20
N GLU A 41 -1.42 -6.23 11.07
CA GLU A 41 -1.01 -7.11 12.15
C GLU A 41 0.52 -7.20 12.20
N PRO A 42 1.09 -7.30 13.42
CA PRO A 42 2.50 -7.61 13.57
C PRO A 42 2.88 -8.86 12.79
N LEU A 43 4.05 -8.85 12.18
CA LEU A 43 4.52 -9.94 11.35
C LEU A 43 4.52 -11.28 12.11
N ARG A 44 3.83 -12.28 11.54
CA ARG A 44 3.98 -13.69 11.88
C ARG A 44 4.71 -14.41 10.77
N LEU A 45 5.47 -15.44 11.10
CA LEU A 45 6.03 -16.37 10.12
C LEU A 45 5.12 -17.58 10.05
N ALA A 46 4.36 -17.73 8.97
CA ALA A 46 3.51 -18.89 8.74
C ALA A 46 4.31 -20.20 8.59
N GLY A 47 5.59 -20.08 8.23
CA GLY A 47 6.51 -21.20 8.11
C GLY A 47 7.63 -20.89 7.12
N LEU A 48 8.20 -21.95 6.57
CA LEU A 48 9.26 -21.91 5.57
C LEU A 48 8.81 -22.61 4.29
N LYS A 49 9.26 -22.15 3.13
CA LYS A 49 9.15 -22.92 1.89
C LYS A 49 9.97 -24.21 2.01
N ALA A 50 9.39 -25.35 1.64
CA ALA A 50 10.05 -26.65 1.74
C ALA A 50 11.35 -26.68 0.92
N GLY A 51 12.45 -27.10 1.55
CA GLY A 51 13.76 -27.22 0.89
C GLY A 51 14.47 -25.89 0.53
N ALA A 52 13.91 -24.74 0.90
CA ALA A 52 14.39 -23.44 0.42
C ALA A 52 15.48 -22.77 1.29
N LEU A 53 15.80 -23.34 2.46
CA LEU A 53 16.80 -22.73 3.33
C LEU A 53 18.21 -22.86 2.74
N PRO A 54 18.99 -21.77 2.69
CA PRO A 54 20.39 -21.82 2.29
C PRO A 54 21.24 -22.51 3.35
N GLU A 55 22.44 -22.94 2.96
CA GLU A 55 23.46 -23.47 3.86
C GLU A 55 23.80 -22.46 4.96
N GLY A 56 23.89 -22.94 6.20
CA GLY A 56 24.15 -22.09 7.37
C GLY A 56 22.90 -21.38 7.90
N ALA A 57 21.70 -21.68 7.40
CA ALA A 57 20.43 -21.17 7.93
C ALA A 57 19.52 -22.28 8.50
N GLU A 58 20.06 -23.45 8.82
CA GLU A 58 19.30 -24.62 9.26
C GLU A 58 18.53 -24.37 10.57
N GLY A 59 19.07 -23.52 11.45
CA GLY A 59 18.43 -23.14 12.72
C GLY A 59 17.05 -22.49 12.53
N TRP A 60 16.80 -21.88 11.36
CA TRP A 60 15.49 -21.30 11.04
C TRP A 60 14.38 -22.35 10.89
N ARG A 61 14.70 -23.63 10.67
CA ARG A 61 13.71 -24.73 10.64
C ARG A 61 13.00 -24.91 11.98
N ASN A 62 13.61 -24.48 13.07
CA ASN A 62 13.08 -24.62 14.41
C ASN A 62 12.13 -23.48 14.80
N VAL A 63 11.95 -22.49 13.93
CA VAL A 63 10.97 -21.41 14.15
C VAL A 63 9.57 -22.02 14.14
N PRO A 64 8.79 -21.88 15.21
CA PRO A 64 7.44 -22.41 15.23
C PRO A 64 6.59 -21.82 14.10
N THR A 65 5.71 -22.63 13.53
CA THR A 65 4.71 -22.12 12.58
C THR A 65 3.84 -21.08 13.26
N ASP A 66 3.50 -20.04 12.52
CA ASP A 66 2.71 -18.89 12.97
C ASP A 66 3.37 -18.07 14.10
N ALA A 67 4.68 -18.24 14.32
CA ALA A 67 5.42 -17.49 15.33
C ALA A 67 5.47 -15.99 14.98
N ARG A 68 5.18 -15.14 15.98
CA ARG A 68 5.40 -13.70 15.88
C ARG A 68 6.85 -13.39 16.22
N VAL A 69 7.58 -12.86 15.24
CA VAL A 69 8.97 -12.45 15.38
C VAL A 69 9.00 -10.98 15.74
N LEU A 70 9.63 -10.64 16.87
CA LEU A 70 9.75 -9.28 17.38
C LEU A 70 11.10 -8.64 17.03
N ALA A 71 12.15 -9.45 16.89
CA ALA A 71 13.48 -8.99 16.50
C ALA A 71 14.35 -10.11 15.91
N VAL A 72 15.34 -9.71 15.09
CA VAL A 72 16.47 -10.53 14.67
C VAL A 72 17.75 -9.88 15.21
N GLY A 73 18.41 -10.52 16.18
CA GLY A 73 19.45 -9.90 16.99
C GLY A 73 18.90 -8.64 17.67
N ASP A 74 19.59 -7.51 17.48
CA ASP A 74 19.19 -6.21 18.04
C ASP A 74 18.20 -5.44 17.16
N ARG A 75 17.84 -5.97 15.99
CA ARG A 75 16.98 -5.27 15.01
C ARG A 75 15.52 -5.65 15.21
N ARG A 76 14.69 -4.67 15.56
CA ARG A 76 13.23 -4.86 15.69
C ARG A 76 12.59 -5.19 14.34
N VAL A 77 11.58 -6.06 14.41
CA VAL A 77 10.80 -6.52 13.27
C VAL A 77 9.34 -6.25 13.54
N ASP A 78 8.82 -5.19 12.94
CA ASP A 78 7.41 -4.82 13.05
C ASP A 78 6.59 -5.33 11.86
N ASP A 79 7.20 -5.40 10.68
CA ASP A 79 6.60 -5.84 9.42
C ASP A 79 7.57 -6.67 8.56
N ALA A 80 7.10 -7.13 7.40
CA ALA A 80 7.89 -7.94 6.47
C ALA A 80 9.11 -7.18 5.89
N LYS A 81 9.03 -5.85 5.74
CA LYS A 81 10.15 -5.03 5.25
C LYS A 81 11.22 -4.90 6.34
N ALA A 82 10.83 -4.70 7.58
CA ALA A 82 11.72 -4.68 8.74
C ALA A 82 12.43 -6.03 8.89
N LEU A 83 11.72 -7.16 8.70
CA LEU A 83 12.34 -8.48 8.68
C LEU A 83 13.39 -8.62 7.57
N TYR A 84 13.04 -8.22 6.34
CA TYR A 84 13.98 -8.21 5.21
C TYR A 84 15.25 -7.41 5.55
N LEU A 85 15.09 -6.17 6.02
CA LEU A 85 16.21 -5.30 6.38
C LEU A 85 17.00 -5.81 7.58
N ALA A 86 16.33 -6.49 8.51
CA ALA A 86 16.96 -7.10 9.67
C ALA A 86 17.89 -8.25 9.25
N VAL A 87 17.42 -9.15 8.39
CA VAL A 87 18.21 -10.30 7.91
C VAL A 87 19.32 -9.85 6.95
N VAL A 88 18.99 -9.04 5.93
CA VAL A 88 19.96 -8.62 4.92
C VAL A 88 21.06 -7.75 5.55
N GLY A 89 20.68 -6.85 6.46
CA GLY A 89 21.61 -5.96 7.13
C GLY A 89 22.33 -6.55 8.35
N ALA A 90 21.99 -7.76 8.79
CA ALA A 90 22.67 -8.41 9.92
C ALA A 90 24.09 -8.86 9.54
N SER A 91 25.00 -8.85 10.50
CA SER A 91 26.30 -9.50 10.34
C SER A 91 26.10 -11.01 10.17
N PRO A 92 26.81 -11.68 9.25
CA PRO A 92 26.78 -13.14 9.15
C PRO A 92 27.20 -13.80 10.47
N GLY A 93 26.61 -14.96 10.76
CA GLY A 93 26.94 -15.77 11.93
C GLY A 93 25.75 -15.98 12.89
N PRO A 94 26.03 -16.54 14.09
CA PRO A 94 25.02 -16.83 15.10
C PRO A 94 24.32 -15.56 15.59
N THR A 95 23.01 -15.63 15.72
CA THR A 95 22.17 -14.58 16.31
C THR A 95 20.95 -15.21 16.99
N GLU A 96 20.04 -14.39 17.48
CA GLU A 96 18.81 -14.86 18.14
C GLU A 96 17.58 -14.21 17.51
N LEU A 97 16.50 -14.97 17.39
CA LEU A 97 15.17 -14.43 17.18
C LEU A 97 14.52 -14.17 18.53
N LEU A 98 14.01 -12.97 18.74
CA LEU A 98 13.09 -12.68 19.83
C LEU A 98 11.68 -12.97 19.35
N LEU A 99 11.01 -13.95 19.96
CA LEU A 99 9.62 -14.30 19.68
C LEU A 99 8.68 -13.69 20.72
N GLU A 100 7.40 -13.63 20.37
CA GLU A 100 6.33 -13.30 21.33
C GLU A 100 6.37 -14.21 22.57
N GLY A 101 6.09 -13.63 23.74
CA GLY A 101 6.28 -14.30 25.04
C GLY A 101 7.71 -14.24 25.57
N GLY A 102 8.63 -13.53 24.90
CA GLY A 102 10.01 -13.33 25.36
C GLY A 102 10.94 -14.52 25.07
N ARG A 103 10.45 -15.54 24.37
CA ARG A 103 11.25 -16.71 23.98
C ARG A 103 12.32 -16.28 22.97
N ARG A 104 13.57 -16.65 23.25
CA ARG A 104 14.70 -16.46 22.33
C ARG A 104 15.02 -17.77 21.63
N LEU A 105 15.23 -17.72 20.32
CA LEU A 105 15.57 -18.88 19.51
C LEU A 105 16.90 -18.62 18.79
N PRO A 106 17.95 -19.43 19.01
CA PRO A 106 19.20 -19.27 18.28
C PRO A 106 18.98 -19.61 16.80
N VAL A 107 19.45 -18.71 15.93
CA VAL A 107 19.44 -18.88 14.48
C VAL A 107 20.76 -18.38 13.90
N THR A 108 21.04 -18.69 12.65
CA THR A 108 22.27 -18.25 11.98
C THR A 108 21.89 -17.43 10.75
N VAL A 109 22.53 -16.27 10.60
CA VAL A 109 22.43 -15.46 9.39
C VAL A 109 23.52 -15.94 8.43
N PRO A 110 23.18 -16.38 7.21
CA PRO A 110 24.15 -16.94 6.29
C PRO A 110 25.12 -15.88 5.76
N THR A 111 26.28 -16.33 5.31
CA THR A 111 27.33 -15.45 4.77
C THR A 111 27.05 -15.06 3.33
N GLY A 112 27.11 -13.76 3.04
CA GLY A 112 26.90 -13.20 1.70
C GLY A 112 25.46 -12.80 1.40
N ASP A 113 25.30 -11.86 0.47
CA ASP A 113 23.98 -11.26 0.17
C ASP A 113 23.04 -12.23 -0.52
N GLY A 114 23.55 -13.08 -1.44
CA GLY A 114 22.76 -14.10 -2.12
C GLY A 114 22.06 -15.07 -1.15
N PRO A 115 22.81 -15.74 -0.26
CA PRO A 115 22.22 -16.60 0.77
C PRO A 115 21.26 -15.86 1.72
N LYS A 116 21.55 -14.61 2.10
CA LYS A 116 20.60 -13.80 2.91
C LYS A 116 19.28 -13.55 2.19
N LEU A 117 19.33 -13.24 0.89
CA LEU A 117 18.13 -13.07 0.06
C LEU A 117 17.37 -14.38 -0.08
N ALA A 118 18.07 -15.51 -0.26
CA ALA A 118 17.46 -16.84 -0.30
C ALA A 118 16.79 -17.21 1.03
N LEU A 119 17.41 -16.86 2.16
CA LEU A 119 16.80 -17.01 3.47
C LEU A 119 15.50 -16.21 3.57
N VAL A 120 15.52 -14.92 3.22
CA VAL A 120 14.29 -14.09 3.30
C VAL A 120 13.21 -14.61 2.35
N ASP A 121 13.56 -15.07 1.15
CA ASP A 121 12.59 -15.68 0.23
C ASP A 121 12.03 -17.02 0.75
N ALA A 122 12.80 -17.76 1.55
CA ALA A 122 12.33 -18.97 2.21
C ALA A 122 11.32 -18.69 3.33
N LEU A 123 11.38 -17.53 3.98
CA LEU A 123 10.44 -17.13 5.04
C LEU A 123 9.07 -16.82 4.44
N VAL A 124 8.01 -17.39 5.02
CA VAL A 124 6.63 -17.15 4.56
C VAL A 124 5.92 -16.19 5.53
N PRO A 125 5.69 -14.92 5.15
CA PRO A 125 4.89 -14.00 5.96
C PRO A 125 3.47 -14.53 6.15
N GLY A 126 3.05 -14.65 7.41
CA GLY A 126 1.71 -15.00 7.79
C GLY A 126 0.73 -13.89 7.42
N VAL A 127 -0.42 -14.28 6.88
CA VAL A 127 -1.51 -13.35 6.57
C VAL A 127 -2.65 -13.61 7.54
N ALA A 128 -3.36 -12.58 8.01
CA ALA A 128 -4.49 -12.77 8.92
C ALA A 128 -5.56 -13.71 8.31
N PRO A 129 -6.16 -14.63 9.10
CA PRO A 129 -7.14 -15.61 8.63
C PRO A 129 -8.54 -14.97 8.54
N VAL A 130 -8.69 -14.00 7.63
CA VAL A 130 -9.92 -13.22 7.48
C VAL A 130 -10.61 -13.55 6.18
N VAL A 131 -11.92 -13.76 6.24
CA VAL A 131 -12.77 -13.98 5.07
C VAL A 131 -13.04 -12.63 4.40
N GLY A 132 -12.59 -12.47 3.16
CA GLY A 132 -12.86 -11.29 2.34
C GLY A 132 -14.11 -11.44 1.48
N GLY A 133 -14.41 -12.68 1.07
CA GLY A 133 -15.54 -13.02 0.22
C GLY A 133 -15.92 -14.48 0.42
N VAL A 134 -17.18 -14.78 0.15
CA VAL A 134 -17.70 -16.16 0.13
C VAL A 134 -18.49 -16.35 -1.15
N ALA A 135 -18.13 -17.34 -1.95
CA ALA A 135 -18.79 -17.62 -3.22
C ALA A 135 -20.22 -18.12 -3.00
N GLU A 136 -21.14 -17.71 -3.88
CA GLU A 136 -22.51 -18.23 -3.82
C GLU A 136 -22.56 -19.73 -4.10
N GLY A 137 -23.45 -20.43 -3.39
CA GLY A 137 -23.59 -21.89 -3.50
C GLY A 137 -22.42 -22.71 -2.94
N SER A 138 -21.43 -22.10 -2.29
CA SER A 138 -20.28 -22.82 -1.75
C SER A 138 -20.54 -23.47 -0.39
N ALA A 139 -19.70 -24.45 -0.01
CA ALA A 139 -19.74 -25.07 1.31
C ALA A 139 -19.58 -24.04 2.46
N ALA A 140 -18.70 -23.06 2.29
CA ALA A 140 -18.53 -21.96 3.24
C ALA A 140 -19.81 -21.12 3.39
N ARG A 141 -20.51 -20.82 2.28
CA ARG A 141 -21.77 -20.08 2.31
C ARG A 141 -22.87 -20.85 3.03
N ALA A 142 -22.99 -22.14 2.75
CA ALA A 142 -23.96 -23.03 3.38
C ALA A 142 -23.71 -23.15 4.90
N ALA A 143 -22.45 -23.19 5.31
CA ALA A 143 -22.03 -23.18 6.72
C ALA A 143 -22.27 -21.84 7.44
N GLY A 144 -22.62 -20.78 6.70
CA GLY A 144 -22.90 -19.46 7.24
C GLY A 144 -21.67 -18.58 7.44
N LEU A 145 -20.52 -18.91 6.84
CA LEU A 145 -19.36 -18.01 6.77
C LEU A 145 -19.73 -16.75 6.00
N ARG A 146 -19.17 -15.62 6.42
CA ARG A 146 -19.46 -14.32 5.82
C ARG A 146 -18.21 -13.47 5.69
N PRO A 147 -18.19 -12.51 4.74
CA PRO A 147 -17.15 -11.50 4.68
C PRO A 147 -16.99 -10.77 6.03
N GLY A 148 -15.74 -10.58 6.44
CA GLY A 148 -15.34 -9.98 7.70
C GLY A 148 -15.18 -10.97 8.87
N ASP A 149 -15.51 -12.26 8.68
CA ASP A 149 -15.26 -13.27 9.71
C ASP A 149 -13.76 -13.52 9.85
N ARG A 150 -13.24 -13.46 11.07
CA ARG A 150 -11.88 -13.88 11.39
C ARG A 150 -11.90 -15.28 11.97
N VAL A 151 -11.22 -16.22 11.34
CA VAL A 151 -11.10 -17.58 11.88
C VAL A 151 -10.13 -17.59 13.05
N THR A 152 -10.55 -18.14 14.18
CA THR A 152 -9.77 -18.23 15.42
C THR A 152 -9.35 -19.65 15.73
N ALA A 153 -10.12 -20.66 15.31
CA ALA A 153 -9.76 -22.06 15.45
C ALA A 153 -10.40 -22.95 14.37
N VAL A 154 -9.79 -24.10 14.12
CA VAL A 154 -10.27 -25.13 13.20
C VAL A 154 -10.11 -26.48 13.87
N ALA A 155 -11.18 -27.26 13.97
CA ALA A 155 -11.20 -28.53 14.70
C ALA A 155 -10.62 -28.41 16.13
N GLY A 156 -10.95 -27.32 16.83
CA GLY A 156 -10.45 -27.00 18.18
C GLY A 156 -8.97 -26.54 18.24
N ARG A 157 -8.26 -26.48 17.11
CA ARG A 157 -6.86 -26.01 17.05
C ARG A 157 -6.82 -24.52 16.72
N PRO A 158 -6.18 -23.68 17.55
CA PRO A 158 -6.07 -22.24 17.30
C PRO A 158 -5.36 -21.94 15.99
N VAL A 159 -5.88 -20.97 15.24
CA VAL A 159 -5.25 -20.46 14.02
C VAL A 159 -5.10 -18.94 14.09
N THR A 160 -3.91 -18.47 13.71
CA THR A 160 -3.59 -17.03 13.70
C THR A 160 -3.18 -16.52 12.32
N THR A 161 -3.02 -17.42 11.35
CA THR A 161 -2.72 -17.08 9.95
C THR A 161 -3.63 -17.85 8.99
N TRP A 162 -3.79 -17.30 7.79
CA TRP A 162 -4.48 -17.91 6.65
C TRP A 162 -3.82 -19.22 6.25
N GLN A 163 -2.49 -19.27 6.29
CA GLN A 163 -1.72 -20.50 6.07
C GLN A 163 -2.01 -21.54 7.14
N GLY A 164 -2.12 -21.12 8.40
CA GLY A 164 -2.54 -21.96 9.51
C GLY A 164 -3.95 -22.51 9.30
N TRP A 165 -4.90 -21.67 8.90
CA TRP A 165 -6.25 -22.11 8.55
C TRP A 165 -6.23 -23.20 7.45
N ARG A 166 -5.54 -22.96 6.33
CA ARG A 166 -5.40 -23.96 5.26
C ARG A 166 -4.83 -25.28 5.77
N ARG A 167 -3.76 -25.21 6.58
CA ARG A 167 -3.07 -26.37 7.13
C ARG A 167 -3.98 -27.18 8.06
N GLU A 168 -4.70 -26.53 8.97
CA GLU A 168 -5.59 -27.22 9.89
C GLU A 168 -6.82 -27.80 9.18
N MET A 169 -7.35 -27.13 8.15
CA MET A 169 -8.40 -27.70 7.28
C MET A 169 -7.90 -28.93 6.54
N ALA A 170 -6.70 -28.87 5.95
CA ALA A 170 -6.09 -30.02 5.27
C ALA A 170 -5.88 -31.19 6.24
N ALA A 171 -5.45 -30.91 7.48
CA ALA A 171 -5.26 -31.93 8.52
C ALA A 171 -6.59 -32.52 9.06
N ALA A 172 -7.69 -31.78 8.96
CA ALA A 172 -9.02 -32.27 9.32
C ALA A 172 -9.63 -33.17 8.24
N GLY A 173 -9.25 -32.98 6.98
CA GLY A 173 -9.66 -33.82 5.85
C GLY A 173 -11.07 -33.50 5.32
N GLU A 174 -11.68 -34.50 4.68
CA GLU A 174 -13.06 -34.40 4.16
C GLU A 174 -14.09 -34.62 5.28
N GLY A 175 -15.25 -33.97 5.15
CA GLY A 175 -16.38 -34.07 6.07
C GLY A 175 -16.58 -32.85 6.98
N PRO A 176 -17.48 -32.92 7.97
CA PRO A 176 -17.86 -31.77 8.77
C PRO A 176 -16.74 -31.34 9.73
N VAL A 177 -16.19 -30.14 9.51
CA VAL A 177 -15.14 -29.53 10.34
C VAL A 177 -15.70 -28.33 11.08
N THR A 178 -15.49 -28.28 12.40
CA THR A 178 -15.86 -27.10 13.21
C THR A 178 -14.84 -25.97 12.99
N VAL A 179 -15.31 -24.82 12.54
CA VAL A 179 -14.54 -23.59 12.32
C VAL A 179 -15.06 -22.52 13.26
N GLU A 180 -14.22 -22.05 14.16
CA GLU A 180 -14.53 -20.95 15.07
C GLU A 180 -14.19 -19.62 14.42
N VAL A 181 -15.14 -18.70 14.40
CA VAL A 181 -14.98 -17.37 13.84
C VAL A 181 -15.37 -16.28 14.81
N ARG A 182 -14.60 -15.19 14.80
CA ARG A 182 -14.93 -13.94 15.46
C ARG A 182 -15.57 -13.00 14.44
N ARG A 183 -16.77 -12.51 14.75
CA ARG A 183 -17.44 -11.45 13.98
C ARG A 183 -18.07 -10.43 14.92
N ARG A 184 -18.60 -9.33 14.36
CA ARG A 184 -19.31 -8.31 15.14
C ARG A 184 -20.44 -8.96 15.96
N GLY A 185 -20.31 -8.96 17.28
CA GLY A 185 -21.27 -9.57 18.20
C GLY A 185 -20.77 -10.80 18.97
N GLY A 186 -19.58 -11.32 18.66
CA GLY A 186 -18.94 -12.38 19.45
C GLY A 186 -18.25 -13.47 18.63
N SER A 187 -18.01 -14.60 19.29
CA SER A 187 -17.47 -15.82 18.67
C SER A 187 -18.60 -16.75 18.26
N HIS A 188 -18.46 -17.37 17.09
CA HIS A 188 -19.41 -18.33 16.52
C HIS A 188 -18.66 -19.60 16.11
N ALA A 189 -19.24 -20.77 16.37
CA ALA A 189 -18.76 -22.04 15.83
C ALA A 189 -19.64 -22.44 14.64
N LEU A 190 -19.01 -22.67 13.48
CA LEU A 190 -19.67 -23.06 12.24
C LEU A 190 -19.18 -24.43 11.83
N VAL A 191 -20.05 -25.25 11.25
CA VAL A 191 -19.66 -26.56 10.70
C VAL A 191 -19.52 -26.41 9.19
N VAL A 192 -18.30 -26.52 8.69
CA VAL A 192 -17.95 -26.37 7.27
C VAL A 192 -17.57 -27.74 6.73
N GLU A 193 -18.16 -28.14 5.61
CA GLU A 193 -17.71 -29.35 4.89
C GLU A 193 -16.29 -29.12 4.36
N GLY A 194 -15.34 -29.91 4.86
CA GLY A 194 -13.93 -29.87 4.49
C GLY A 194 -13.67 -30.42 3.09
N SER A 195 -12.45 -30.20 2.58
CA SER A 195 -11.99 -30.72 1.29
C SER A 195 -10.66 -31.44 1.48
N ALA A 196 -10.41 -32.49 0.67
CA ALA A 196 -9.22 -33.35 0.81
C ALA A 196 -7.88 -32.60 0.84
N ALA A 197 -7.80 -31.40 0.26
CA ALA A 197 -6.57 -30.61 0.18
C ALA A 197 -6.53 -29.40 1.14
N GLY A 198 -7.57 -29.18 1.96
CA GLY A 198 -7.72 -27.93 2.73
C GLY A 198 -7.72 -26.69 1.84
N ASP A 199 -8.18 -26.83 0.60
CA ASP A 199 -8.24 -25.73 -0.35
C ASP A 199 -9.43 -24.83 -0.01
N LEU A 200 -9.13 -23.72 0.67
CA LEU A 200 -10.12 -22.72 1.06
C LEU A 200 -10.82 -22.10 -0.17
N ALA A 201 -10.15 -22.05 -1.33
CA ALA A 201 -10.78 -21.57 -2.55
C ALA A 201 -11.85 -22.55 -3.06
N ALA A 202 -11.61 -23.86 -2.96
CA ALA A 202 -12.61 -24.89 -3.26
C ALA A 202 -13.82 -24.84 -2.31
N LEU A 203 -13.63 -24.36 -1.08
CA LEU A 203 -14.73 -24.08 -0.13
C LEU A 203 -15.48 -22.78 -0.47
N GLY A 204 -15.02 -22.04 -1.48
CA GLY A 204 -15.54 -20.74 -1.89
C GLY A 204 -15.11 -19.58 -1.00
N VAL A 205 -14.05 -19.74 -0.19
CA VAL A 205 -13.54 -18.67 0.68
C VAL A 205 -12.47 -17.87 -0.05
N VAL A 206 -12.68 -16.56 -0.15
CA VAL A 206 -11.69 -15.61 -0.66
C VAL A 206 -11.01 -14.92 0.51
N ARG A 207 -9.68 -14.79 0.43
CA ARG A 207 -8.89 -14.10 1.45
C ARG A 207 -9.26 -12.63 1.53
N GLY A 208 -9.45 -12.14 2.76
CA GLY A 208 -9.71 -10.75 3.08
C GLY A 208 -8.62 -10.12 3.94
N LEU A 209 -8.86 -8.88 4.34
CA LEU A 209 -8.09 -8.14 5.34
C LEU A 209 -9.02 -7.84 6.51
N GLU A 210 -8.54 -7.96 7.75
CA GLU A 210 -9.31 -7.43 8.88
C GLU A 210 -9.37 -5.93 8.72
N ARG A 211 -10.56 -5.37 8.90
CA ARG A 211 -10.77 -3.92 8.84
C ARG A 211 -11.40 -3.46 10.12
N VAL A 212 -10.85 -2.40 10.68
CA VAL A 212 -11.42 -1.70 11.83
C VAL A 212 -11.87 -0.33 11.36
N ARG A 213 -13.08 0.06 11.76
CA ARG A 213 -13.58 1.41 11.51
C ARG A 213 -13.05 2.31 12.63
N PRO A 214 -12.12 3.23 12.33
CA PRO A 214 -11.56 4.11 13.34
C PRO A 214 -12.61 5.12 13.83
N GLY A 215 -12.40 5.64 15.04
CA GLY A 215 -13.14 6.82 15.50
C GLY A 215 -12.76 8.08 14.71
N PRO A 216 -13.51 9.20 14.85
CA PRO A 216 -13.23 10.43 14.09
C PRO A 216 -11.79 10.96 14.24
N ALA A 217 -11.23 10.90 15.45
CA ALA A 217 -9.86 11.34 15.71
C ALA A 217 -8.81 10.43 15.05
N GLU A 218 -8.99 9.11 15.16
CA GLU A 218 -8.12 8.12 14.51
C GLU A 218 -8.21 8.20 12.98
N ALA A 219 -9.39 8.52 12.42
CA ALA A 219 -9.57 8.73 10.99
C ALA A 219 -8.78 9.94 10.50
N LEU A 220 -8.76 11.05 11.26
CA LEU A 220 -7.94 12.22 10.95
C LEU A 220 -6.44 11.91 11.02
N GLU A 221 -6.01 11.17 12.03
CA GLU A 221 -4.61 10.75 12.16
C GLU A 221 -4.18 9.85 10.99
N HIS A 222 -5.02 8.88 10.63
CA HIS A 222 -4.82 8.04 9.46
C HIS A 222 -4.76 8.89 8.18
N ALA A 223 -5.64 9.88 8.03
CA ALA A 223 -5.64 10.75 6.87
C ALA A 223 -4.34 11.57 6.76
N GLY A 224 -3.83 12.09 7.88
CA GLY A 224 -2.53 12.77 7.93
C GLY A 224 -1.38 11.85 7.51
N ARG A 225 -1.33 10.62 8.02
CA ARG A 225 -0.32 9.62 7.64
C ARG A 225 -0.42 9.24 6.16
N SER A 226 -1.63 9.00 5.66
CA SER A 226 -1.88 8.67 4.24
C SER A 226 -1.50 9.82 3.31
N PHE A 227 -1.75 11.06 3.72
CA PHE A 227 -1.33 12.25 2.99
C PHE A 227 0.19 12.34 2.90
N VAL A 228 0.90 12.26 4.04
CA VAL A 228 2.37 12.29 4.07
C VAL A 228 2.96 11.16 3.23
N GLY A 229 2.47 9.93 3.38
CA GLY A 229 2.92 8.79 2.59
C GLY A 229 2.71 8.98 1.08
N THR A 230 1.63 9.66 0.68
CA THR A 230 1.38 10.01 -0.72
C THR A 230 2.36 11.07 -1.23
N VAL A 231 2.65 12.09 -0.43
CA VAL A 231 3.66 13.11 -0.76
C VAL A 231 5.05 12.46 -0.91
N ASP A 232 5.42 11.56 0.01
CA ASP A 232 6.70 10.85 -0.02
C ASP A 232 6.82 9.97 -1.27
N LEU A 233 5.77 9.22 -1.61
CA LEU A 233 5.72 8.40 -2.82
C LEU A 233 5.89 9.23 -4.09
N ILE A 234 5.20 10.38 -4.16
CA ILE A 234 5.34 11.30 -5.30
C ILE A 234 6.77 11.83 -5.36
N ARG A 235 7.32 12.31 -4.23
CA ARG A 235 8.70 12.82 -4.16
C ARG A 235 9.72 11.77 -4.61
N GLU A 236 9.59 10.53 -4.16
CA GLU A 236 10.47 9.42 -4.57
C GLU A 236 10.34 9.13 -6.07
N SER A 237 9.12 9.13 -6.60
CA SER A 237 8.87 8.94 -8.04
C SER A 237 9.55 10.01 -8.89
N TRP A 238 9.47 11.28 -8.48
CA TRP A 238 10.19 12.38 -9.13
C TRP A 238 11.70 12.23 -9.02
N ALA A 239 12.21 11.83 -7.86
CA ALA A 239 13.64 11.63 -7.64
C ALA A 239 14.20 10.55 -8.58
N ILE A 240 13.51 9.42 -8.73
CA ILE A 240 13.88 8.32 -9.64
C ILE A 240 13.89 8.81 -11.10
N LEU A 241 12.89 9.59 -11.51
CA LEU A 241 12.80 10.16 -12.85
C LEU A 241 13.98 11.11 -13.14
N VAL A 242 14.26 12.05 -12.23
CA VAL A 242 15.35 13.02 -12.40
C VAL A 242 16.73 12.35 -12.37
N MET A 243 16.88 11.27 -11.58
CA MET A 243 18.10 10.46 -11.56
C MET A 243 18.29 9.60 -12.82
N GLY A 244 17.35 9.61 -13.78
CA GLY A 244 17.42 8.82 -15.01
C GLY A 244 17.27 7.31 -14.79
N ARG A 245 16.76 6.89 -13.63
CA ARG A 245 16.53 5.47 -13.28
C ARG A 245 15.25 4.91 -13.92
N LEU A 246 14.42 5.79 -14.49
CA LEU A 246 13.21 5.45 -15.23
C LEU A 246 13.31 6.07 -16.63
N SER A 247 12.96 5.31 -17.67
CA SER A 247 12.92 5.85 -19.03
C SER A 247 11.76 6.84 -19.17
N PRO A 248 11.95 8.01 -19.82
CA PRO A 248 10.85 8.92 -20.11
C PRO A 248 9.70 8.28 -20.92
N ARG A 249 9.95 7.19 -21.65
CA ARG A 249 8.91 6.41 -22.36
C ARG A 249 7.94 5.68 -21.42
N GLN A 250 8.31 5.56 -20.15
CA GLN A 250 7.47 4.95 -19.11
C GLN A 250 6.55 5.97 -18.44
N LEU A 251 6.67 7.26 -18.74
CA LEU A 251 5.74 8.28 -18.27
C LEU A 251 4.37 8.06 -18.91
N SER A 252 3.35 7.93 -18.05
CA SER A 252 1.97 7.77 -18.47
C SER A 252 1.45 9.07 -19.05
N GLY A 253 0.92 9.04 -20.27
CA GLY A 253 0.21 10.17 -20.84
C GLY A 253 -1.27 10.22 -20.46
N PRO A 254 -2.00 11.22 -21.00
CA PRO A 254 -3.41 11.42 -20.70
C PRO A 254 -4.29 10.20 -21.02
N VAL A 255 -3.97 9.44 -22.07
CA VAL A 255 -4.76 8.28 -22.49
C VAL A 255 -4.57 7.14 -21.49
N THR A 256 -3.32 6.90 -21.06
CA THR A 256 -3.01 5.90 -20.03
C THR A 256 -3.70 6.25 -18.70
N ILE A 257 -3.76 7.53 -18.32
CA ILE A 257 -4.46 7.96 -17.09
C ILE A 257 -5.96 7.68 -17.19
N VAL A 258 -6.60 7.94 -18.33
CA VAL A 258 -8.02 7.62 -18.54
C VAL A 258 -8.28 6.11 -18.45
N ASP A 259 -7.47 5.29 -19.10
CA ASP A 259 -7.61 3.82 -19.02
C ASP A 259 -7.43 3.31 -17.58
N ALA A 260 -6.39 3.80 -16.89
CA ALA A 260 -6.16 3.48 -15.48
C ALA A 260 -7.37 3.87 -14.62
N THR A 261 -7.93 5.06 -14.84
CA THR A 261 -9.12 5.55 -14.12
C THR A 261 -10.31 4.61 -14.32
N VAL A 262 -10.62 4.22 -15.57
CA VAL A 262 -11.74 3.31 -15.87
C VAL A 262 -11.51 1.94 -15.25
N ARG A 263 -10.30 1.39 -15.34
CA ARG A 263 -9.96 0.08 -14.78
C ARG A 263 -10.07 0.05 -13.27
N ILE A 264 -9.55 1.09 -12.60
CA ILE A 264 -9.63 1.25 -11.15
C ILE A 264 -11.08 1.42 -10.72
N PHE A 265 -11.87 2.25 -11.42
CA PHE A 265 -13.30 2.43 -11.15
C PHE A 265 -14.08 1.11 -11.23
N ARG A 266 -13.81 0.28 -12.24
CA ARG A 266 -14.41 -1.06 -12.39
C ARG A 266 -14.05 -2.01 -11.23
N SER A 267 -12.96 -1.74 -10.52
CA SER A 267 -12.53 -2.50 -9.34
C SER A 267 -13.24 -2.03 -8.05
N GLY A 268 -14.00 -0.94 -8.12
CA GLY A 268 -14.88 -0.46 -7.05
C GLY A 268 -14.58 0.96 -6.58
N TRP A 269 -15.45 1.48 -5.72
CA TRP A 269 -15.38 2.85 -5.22
C TRP A 269 -14.18 3.12 -4.32
N GLU A 270 -13.77 2.16 -3.50
CA GLU A 270 -12.64 2.33 -2.59
C GLU A 270 -11.32 2.59 -3.35
N PRO A 271 -10.85 1.71 -4.26
CA PRO A 271 -9.62 1.98 -5.01
C PRO A 271 -9.74 3.20 -5.92
N PHE A 272 -10.95 3.51 -6.42
CA PHE A 272 -11.20 4.72 -7.21
C PHE A 272 -11.01 6.01 -6.41
N LEU A 273 -11.60 6.10 -5.21
CA LEU A 273 -11.43 7.27 -4.36
C LEU A 273 -9.98 7.42 -3.89
N SER A 274 -9.29 6.33 -3.55
CA SER A 274 -7.85 6.35 -3.28
C SER A 274 -7.05 6.92 -4.45
N PHE A 275 -7.40 6.54 -5.69
CA PHE A 275 -6.76 7.06 -6.89
C PHE A 275 -7.05 8.54 -7.13
N VAL A 276 -8.28 8.98 -6.89
CA VAL A 276 -8.66 10.41 -6.96
C VAL A 276 -7.91 11.23 -5.91
N ALA A 277 -7.78 10.73 -4.67
CA ALA A 277 -7.01 11.38 -3.62
C ALA A 277 -5.53 11.49 -4.00
N PHE A 278 -4.93 10.40 -4.48
CA PHE A 278 -3.56 10.38 -5.00
C PHE A 278 -3.35 11.42 -6.12
N LEU A 279 -4.24 11.44 -7.12
CA LEU A 279 -4.17 12.38 -8.24
C LEU A 279 -4.35 13.84 -7.76
N SER A 280 -5.24 14.07 -6.79
CA SER A 280 -5.47 15.39 -6.21
C SER A 280 -4.21 15.91 -5.49
N VAL A 281 -3.54 15.08 -4.67
CA VAL A 281 -2.25 15.45 -4.06
C VAL A 281 -1.20 15.71 -5.13
N ASN A 282 -1.12 14.89 -6.18
CA ASN A 282 -0.17 15.05 -7.26
C ASN A 282 -0.37 16.36 -8.03
N ILE A 283 -1.61 16.67 -8.42
CA ILE A 283 -1.97 17.93 -9.10
C ILE A 283 -1.65 19.11 -8.19
N ALA A 284 -1.97 19.04 -6.89
CA ALA A 284 -1.65 20.10 -5.95
C ALA A 284 -0.13 20.36 -5.86
N LEU A 285 0.68 19.29 -5.75
CA LEU A 285 2.13 19.40 -5.67
C LEU A 285 2.72 19.95 -6.97
N VAL A 286 2.30 19.43 -8.13
CA VAL A 286 2.76 19.90 -9.44
C VAL A 286 2.37 21.36 -9.66
N ASN A 287 1.13 21.73 -9.33
CA ASN A 287 0.66 23.11 -9.42
C ASN A 287 1.34 24.04 -8.42
N ALA A 288 1.95 23.53 -7.34
CA ALA A 288 2.73 24.35 -6.42
C ALA A 288 4.18 24.60 -6.91
N LEU A 289 4.66 23.86 -7.91
CA LEU A 289 6.02 24.05 -8.45
C LEU A 289 6.16 25.39 -9.19
N PRO A 290 7.36 26.02 -9.15
CA PRO A 290 7.63 27.29 -9.83
C PRO A 290 7.82 27.10 -11.35
N ILE A 291 6.89 26.40 -12.00
CA ILE A 291 6.90 26.12 -13.44
C ILE A 291 5.99 27.14 -14.13
N PRO A 292 6.49 27.89 -15.13
CA PRO A 292 5.66 28.83 -15.87
C PRO A 292 4.42 28.14 -16.49
N ALA A 293 3.31 28.86 -16.55
CA ALA A 293 1.96 28.36 -16.92
C ALA A 293 1.24 27.48 -15.88
N LEU A 294 1.89 27.11 -14.76
CA LEU A 294 1.21 26.57 -13.57
C LEU A 294 0.99 27.65 -12.49
N ASP A 295 0.10 27.36 -11.55
CA ASP A 295 -0.24 28.25 -10.43
C ASP A 295 1.02 28.68 -9.64
N GLY A 296 1.92 27.74 -9.35
CA GLY A 296 3.17 27.96 -8.64
C GLY A 296 4.18 28.79 -9.42
N GLY A 297 4.11 28.78 -10.75
CA GLY A 297 4.84 29.72 -11.59
C GLY A 297 4.41 31.15 -11.31
N TYR A 298 3.10 31.41 -11.22
CA TYR A 298 2.60 32.73 -10.85
C TYR A 298 2.95 33.11 -9.40
N LEU A 299 2.89 32.16 -8.46
CA LEU A 299 3.36 32.38 -7.08
C LEU A 299 4.85 32.78 -7.05
N ALA A 300 5.70 32.15 -7.86
CA ALA A 300 7.10 32.50 -7.97
C ALA A 300 7.31 33.92 -8.53
N LEU A 301 6.50 34.32 -9.52
CA LEU A 301 6.52 35.69 -10.05
C LEU A 301 6.09 36.72 -8.99
N LEU A 302 5.02 36.44 -8.23
CA LEU A 302 4.61 37.30 -7.12
C LEU A 302 5.68 37.38 -6.03
N GLY A 303 6.34 36.27 -5.70
CA GLY A 303 7.48 36.25 -4.78
C GLY A 303 8.63 37.13 -5.27
N LEU A 304 8.94 37.07 -6.56
CA LEU A 304 9.95 37.93 -7.19
C LEU A 304 9.53 39.41 -7.15
N GLU A 305 8.26 39.73 -7.40
CA GLU A 305 7.74 41.10 -7.26
C GLU A 305 7.85 41.61 -5.82
N ALA A 306 7.54 40.77 -4.82
CA ALA A 306 7.62 41.10 -3.41
C ALA A 306 9.07 41.43 -3.00
N VAL A 307 10.05 40.64 -3.46
CA VAL A 307 11.48 40.90 -3.22
C VAL A 307 11.94 42.16 -3.95
N ARG A 308 11.54 42.34 -5.21
CA ARG A 308 11.92 43.51 -6.03
C ARG A 308 11.18 44.79 -5.65
N ARG A 309 10.12 44.69 -4.84
CA ARG A 309 9.18 45.77 -4.49
C ARG A 309 8.64 46.54 -5.70
N ARG A 310 8.64 45.91 -6.88
CA ARG A 310 8.18 46.48 -8.15
C ARG A 310 7.49 45.40 -8.97
N PRO A 311 6.35 45.71 -9.63
CA PRO A 311 5.66 44.74 -10.46
C PRO A 311 6.52 44.34 -11.66
N LEU A 312 6.40 43.08 -12.09
CA LEU A 312 6.99 42.62 -13.33
C LEU A 312 6.20 43.20 -14.50
N SER A 313 6.90 43.58 -15.57
CA SER A 313 6.25 44.12 -16.75
C SER A 313 5.36 43.06 -17.42
N GLN A 314 4.19 43.47 -17.95
CA GLN A 314 3.29 42.55 -18.64
C GLN A 314 3.96 41.78 -19.80
N PRO A 315 4.86 42.36 -20.60
CA PRO A 315 5.58 41.60 -21.63
C PRO A 315 6.40 40.43 -21.07
N VAL A 316 7.01 40.58 -19.90
CA VAL A 316 7.79 39.52 -19.25
C VAL A 316 6.87 38.41 -18.75
N GLN A 317 5.75 38.76 -18.10
CA GLN A 317 4.78 37.76 -17.65
C GLN A 317 4.17 36.98 -18.83
N ALA A 318 3.83 37.68 -19.91
CA ALA A 318 3.32 37.06 -21.13
C ALA A 318 4.35 36.14 -21.80
N TYR A 319 5.62 36.55 -21.84
CA TYR A 319 6.70 35.72 -22.38
C TYR A 319 6.88 34.44 -21.56
N LEU A 320 7.00 34.55 -20.23
CA LEU A 320 7.16 33.39 -19.35
C LEU A 320 5.94 32.46 -19.43
N GLY A 321 4.73 33.00 -19.50
CA GLY A 321 3.51 32.21 -19.70
C GLY A 321 3.53 31.42 -21.01
N ARG A 322 3.95 32.03 -22.12
CA ARG A 322 4.08 31.33 -23.42
C ARG A 322 5.13 30.23 -23.38
N VAL A 323 6.29 30.49 -22.79
CA VAL A 323 7.36 29.47 -22.62
C VAL A 323 6.82 28.29 -21.81
N GLY A 324 6.11 28.55 -20.72
CA GLY A 324 5.45 27.52 -19.91
C GLY A 324 4.43 26.70 -20.69
N LEU A 325 3.55 27.38 -21.46
CA LEU A 325 2.54 26.71 -22.26
C LEU A 325 3.15 25.82 -23.35
N ILE A 326 4.19 26.30 -24.05
CA ILE A 326 4.92 25.52 -25.05
C ILE A 326 5.59 24.31 -24.38
N TRP A 327 6.23 24.51 -23.22
CA TRP A 327 6.84 23.43 -22.47
C TRP A 327 5.82 22.36 -22.05
N LEU A 328 4.66 22.77 -21.50
CA LEU A 328 3.56 21.85 -21.18
C LEU A 328 3.06 21.10 -22.41
N ALA A 329 2.88 21.79 -23.53
CA ALA A 329 2.46 21.17 -24.79
C ALA A 329 3.48 20.15 -25.30
N LEU A 330 4.78 20.41 -25.16
CA LEU A 330 5.84 19.47 -25.52
C LEU A 330 5.84 18.23 -24.61
N VAL A 331 5.69 18.42 -23.29
CA VAL A 331 5.59 17.29 -22.34
C VAL A 331 4.34 16.45 -22.64
N MET A 332 3.17 17.09 -22.78
CA MET A 332 1.92 16.39 -23.12
C MET A 332 2.03 15.67 -24.45
N GLY A 333 2.54 16.34 -25.50
CA GLY A 333 2.74 15.74 -26.82
C GLY A 333 3.69 14.54 -26.77
N GLY A 334 4.80 14.64 -26.04
CA GLY A 334 5.74 13.54 -25.83
C GLY A 334 5.09 12.34 -25.13
N THR A 335 4.33 12.58 -24.06
CA THR A 335 3.62 11.50 -23.36
C THR A 335 2.49 10.89 -24.18
N LEU A 336 1.81 11.67 -25.03
CA LEU A 336 0.80 11.17 -25.95
C LEU A 336 1.42 10.27 -27.03
N ILE A 337 2.60 10.64 -27.55
CA ILE A 337 3.36 9.78 -28.47
C ILE A 337 3.72 8.46 -27.77
N ASN A 338 4.19 8.51 -26.52
CA ASN A 338 4.47 7.30 -25.73
C ASN A 338 3.22 6.42 -25.55
N ASP A 339 2.06 7.01 -25.28
CA ASP A 339 0.79 6.30 -25.18
C ASP A 339 0.41 5.62 -26.51
N VAL A 340 0.55 6.33 -27.64
CA VAL A 340 0.25 5.77 -28.98
C VAL A 340 1.17 4.60 -29.31
N LEU A 341 2.48 4.74 -29.09
CA LEU A 341 3.46 3.67 -29.32
C LEU A 341 3.13 2.42 -28.49
N ARG A 342 2.78 2.63 -27.21
CA ARG A 342 2.38 1.56 -26.30
C ARG A 342 1.13 0.82 -26.77
N LEU A 343 0.15 1.53 -27.32
CA LEU A 343 -1.09 0.94 -27.84
C LEU A 343 -0.89 0.20 -29.16
N THR A 344 0.08 0.61 -29.97
CA THR A 344 0.41 -0.04 -31.25
C THR A 344 1.46 -1.14 -31.13
N GLY A 345 1.97 -1.41 -29.93
CA GLY A 345 2.90 -2.50 -29.64
C GLY A 345 4.35 -2.20 -30.00
N HIS A 346 4.73 -0.93 -30.10
CA HIS A 346 6.08 -0.44 -30.37
C HIS A 346 6.74 0.21 -29.14
#